data_AF-A0A9W4S997-F1
#
_entry.id   AF-A0A9W4S997-F1
#
_cell.length_a   1.000
_cell.length_b   1.000
_cell.length_c   1.000
_cell.angle_alpha   90.00
_cell.angle_beta   90.00
_cell.angle_gamma   90.00
#
_symmetry.space_group_name_H-M   'P 1'
#
loop_
_entity.id
_entity.type
_entity.pdbx_description
1 polymer ?
#
loop_
_entity_poly.entity_id
_entity_poly.type
_entity_poly.pdbx_seq_one_letter_code
_entity_poly.pdbx_strand_id
1 'polypeptide(L)'
;MKFSAILALLPLAALATPTPTVEKRASTYCGQWDSAVTGTYTVYNNLWGMSSGTGSQCTTLTDLSGSNLVWSTKWSWSGGQYNVKSYANAVVSITKKALSSIGSIPSTWNWSYSGSGLVANAAYDLFTSSTASGSAQYEIMIWLGSL
;
A
#
# COMPACT_ATOMS: atom_id res chain seq x y z
N MET A 1 18.49 -77.79 -10.75
CA MET A 1 18.59 -76.99 -9.52
C MET A 1 17.78 -75.72 -9.73
N LYS A 2 16.69 -75.52 -8.99
CA LYS A 2 15.83 -74.33 -9.09
C LYS A 2 16.10 -73.46 -7.85
N PHE A 3 16.56 -72.23 -8.04
CA PHE A 3 16.67 -71.23 -6.98
C PHE A 3 15.45 -70.30 -7.05
N SER A 4 14.64 -70.28 -6.00
CA SER A 4 13.62 -69.25 -5.79
C SER A 4 14.22 -68.14 -4.92
N ALA A 5 14.25 -66.92 -5.43
CA ALA A 5 14.59 -65.72 -4.66
C ALA A 5 13.30 -65.04 -4.20
N ILE A 6 13.16 -64.86 -2.89
CA ILE A 6 12.07 -64.09 -2.27
C ILE A 6 12.57 -62.66 -2.09
N LEU A 7 11.92 -61.70 -2.74
CA LEU A 7 12.21 -60.27 -2.62
C LEU A 7 11.36 -59.69 -1.48
N ALA A 8 12.00 -59.25 -0.40
CA ALA A 8 11.34 -58.58 0.71
C ALA A 8 11.18 -57.07 0.41
N LEU A 9 9.93 -56.58 0.38
CA LEU A 9 9.64 -55.14 0.33
C LEU A 9 9.66 -54.54 1.74
N LEU A 10 10.53 -53.54 1.95
CA LEU A 10 10.52 -52.68 3.14
C LEU A 10 9.61 -51.46 2.89
N PRO A 11 8.80 -51.01 3.88
CA PRO A 11 7.96 -49.84 3.72
C PRO A 11 8.79 -48.56 3.87
N LEU A 12 8.72 -47.68 2.88
CA LEU A 12 9.30 -46.34 2.94
C LEU A 12 8.37 -45.44 3.77
N ALA A 13 8.80 -45.05 4.96
CA ALA A 13 8.10 -44.03 5.75
C ALA A 13 8.32 -42.66 5.10
N ALA A 14 7.25 -42.08 4.55
CA ALA A 14 7.27 -40.71 4.02
C ALA A 14 7.34 -39.71 5.20
N LEU A 15 8.47 -39.00 5.32
CA LEU A 15 8.59 -37.85 6.21
C LEU A 15 7.77 -36.70 5.62
N ALA A 16 6.71 -36.27 6.31
CA ALA A 16 5.97 -35.07 5.94
C ALA A 16 6.89 -33.85 6.11
N THR A 17 7.28 -33.22 5.01
CA THR A 17 7.96 -31.92 5.05
C THR A 17 6.93 -30.85 5.43
N PRO A 18 7.14 -30.07 6.50
CA PRO A 18 6.25 -28.97 6.82
C PRO A 18 6.26 -28.00 5.63
N THR A 19 5.07 -27.69 5.11
CA THR A 19 4.90 -26.67 4.07
C THR A 19 5.40 -25.34 4.62
N PRO A 20 6.29 -24.61 3.93
CA PRO A 20 6.72 -23.29 4.39
C PRO A 20 5.50 -22.39 4.49
N THR A 21 5.13 -22.03 5.72
CA THR A 21 4.14 -20.99 5.97
C THR A 21 4.76 -19.67 5.54
N VAL A 22 4.31 -19.13 4.41
CA VAL A 22 4.65 -17.75 4.02
C VAL A 22 4.00 -16.85 5.06
N GLU A 23 4.76 -16.42 6.07
CA GLU A 23 4.33 -15.32 6.90
C GLU A 23 4.06 -14.13 5.99
N LYS A 24 2.89 -13.52 6.16
CA LYS A 24 2.61 -12.22 5.56
C LYS A 24 3.60 -11.21 6.16
N ARG A 25 4.71 -10.97 5.46
CA ARG A 25 5.73 -10.02 5.89
C ARG A 25 5.31 -8.63 5.45
N ALA A 26 5.34 -7.70 6.40
CA ALA A 26 5.19 -6.29 6.07
C ALA A 26 6.32 -5.84 5.15
N SER A 27 5.99 -5.06 4.12
CA SER A 27 6.95 -4.51 3.17
C SER A 27 7.19 -3.05 3.50
N THR A 28 8.42 -2.70 3.89
CA THR A 28 8.82 -1.31 4.19
C THR A 28 9.77 -0.80 3.13
N TYR A 29 9.54 0.43 2.68
CA TYR A 29 10.31 1.08 1.63
C TYR A 29 10.40 2.58 1.88
N CYS A 30 11.52 3.18 1.47
CA CYS A 30 11.89 4.56 1.84
C CYS A 30 12.33 5.41 0.64
N GLY A 31 12.45 4.83 -0.55
CA GLY A 31 12.80 5.55 -1.76
C GLY A 31 11.70 6.53 -2.17
N GLN A 32 12.09 7.56 -2.92
CA GLN A 32 11.21 8.66 -3.32
C GLN A 32 9.95 8.18 -4.05
N TRP A 33 10.11 7.19 -4.94
CA TRP A 33 9.05 6.66 -5.81
C TRP A 33 8.73 5.19 -5.52
N ASP A 34 9.20 4.67 -4.40
CA ASP A 34 8.92 3.29 -4.02
C ASP A 34 7.42 3.09 -3.77
N SER A 35 6.93 1.91 -4.13
CA SER A 35 5.54 1.51 -3.92
C SER A 35 5.42 0.00 -3.75
N ALA A 36 4.28 -0.44 -3.21
CA ALA A 36 3.89 -1.83 -3.14
C ALA A 36 2.45 -2.01 -3.65
N VAL A 37 2.24 -3.06 -4.45
CA VAL A 37 0.91 -3.44 -4.96
C VAL A 37 0.35 -4.57 -4.10
N THR A 38 -0.92 -4.46 -3.70
CA THR A 38 -1.65 -5.54 -3.02
C THR A 38 -3.14 -5.47 -3.33
N GLY A 39 -3.74 -6.58 -3.78
CA GLY A 39 -5.11 -6.60 -4.26
C GLY A 39 -5.37 -5.54 -5.34
N THR A 40 -6.34 -4.66 -5.10
CA THR A 40 -6.65 -3.52 -5.98
C THR A 40 -5.88 -2.25 -5.65
N TYR A 41 -5.04 -2.27 -4.61
CA TYR A 41 -4.34 -1.10 -4.11
C TYR A 41 -2.89 -1.03 -4.58
N THR A 42 -2.42 0.19 -4.83
CA THR A 42 -1.00 0.52 -4.87
C THR A 42 -0.72 1.55 -3.79
N VAL A 43 0.21 1.22 -2.87
CA VAL A 43 0.60 2.12 -1.78
C VAL A 43 1.94 2.77 -2.13
N TYR A 44 1.96 4.08 -2.27
CA TYR A 44 3.14 4.85 -2.67
C TYR A 44 3.79 5.54 -1.48
N ASN A 45 5.13 5.65 -1.51
CA ASN A 45 5.84 6.54 -0.59
C ASN A 45 5.76 8.01 -1.04
N ASN A 46 5.85 8.25 -2.36
CA ASN A 46 5.55 9.51 -3.06
C ASN A 46 6.16 10.76 -2.39
N LEU A 47 7.49 10.82 -2.34
CA LEU A 47 8.23 11.95 -1.76
C LEU A 47 8.46 13.06 -2.81
N TRP A 48 7.41 13.47 -3.52
CA TRP A 48 7.52 14.39 -4.66
C TRP A 48 8.12 15.75 -4.29
N GLY A 49 7.89 16.23 -3.07
CA GLY A 49 8.34 17.52 -2.57
C GLY A 49 9.57 17.46 -1.65
N MET A 50 10.25 16.31 -1.57
CA MET A 50 11.32 16.10 -0.58
C MET A 50 12.48 17.09 -0.69
N SER A 51 12.74 17.60 -1.89
CA SER A 51 13.79 18.61 -2.14
C SER A 51 13.51 19.97 -1.49
N SER A 52 12.27 20.24 -1.10
CA SER A 52 11.90 21.49 -0.41
C SER A 52 12.25 21.48 1.09
N GLY A 53 12.72 20.36 1.64
CA GLY A 53 13.09 20.25 3.05
C GLY A 53 14.25 19.29 3.30
N THR A 54 14.45 18.96 4.57
CA THR A 54 15.47 18.00 5.03
C THR A 54 14.82 16.98 5.95
N GLY A 55 15.05 15.71 5.68
CA GLY A 55 14.37 14.64 6.40
C GLY A 55 14.35 13.31 5.66
N SER A 56 13.51 12.41 6.14
CA SER A 56 13.29 11.09 5.57
C SER A 56 11.88 10.59 5.84
N GLN A 57 11.45 9.62 5.03
CA GLN A 57 10.16 8.98 5.17
C GLN A 57 10.20 7.55 4.64
N CYS A 58 9.60 6.63 5.39
CA CYS A 58 9.40 5.25 4.99
C CYS A 58 7.93 4.87 5.12
N THR A 59 7.41 4.16 4.13
CA THR A 59 6.06 3.62 4.11
C THR A 59 6.10 2.11 4.28
N THR A 60 5.18 1.58 5.08
CA THR A 60 5.07 0.16 5.40
C THR A 60 3.68 -0.34 5.02
N LEU A 61 3.62 -1.26 4.06
CA LEU A 61 2.42 -2.04 3.79
C LEU A 61 2.40 -3.26 4.72
N THR A 62 1.37 -3.37 5.56
CA THR A 62 1.30 -4.40 6.62
C THR A 62 0.35 -5.54 6.24
N ASP A 63 -0.85 -5.22 5.76
CA ASP A 63 -1.90 -6.22 5.52
C ASP A 63 -2.89 -5.80 4.44
N LEU A 64 -3.52 -6.80 3.84
CA LEU A 64 -4.79 -6.72 3.16
C LEU A 64 -5.66 -7.92 3.56
N SER A 65 -6.81 -7.64 4.19
CA SER A 65 -7.84 -8.65 4.49
C SER A 65 -9.16 -8.28 3.81
N GLY A 66 -9.56 -9.02 2.78
CA GLY A 66 -10.65 -8.59 1.90
C GLY A 66 -10.31 -7.27 1.21
N SER A 67 -11.11 -6.23 1.44
CA SER A 67 -10.84 -4.85 1.00
C SER A 67 -10.21 -3.97 2.08
N ASN A 68 -9.91 -4.52 3.27
CA ASN A 68 -9.36 -3.76 4.38
C ASN A 68 -7.83 -3.73 4.29
N LEU A 69 -7.31 -2.64 3.75
CA LEU A 69 -5.88 -2.35 3.65
C LEU A 69 -5.34 -1.80 4.97
N VAL A 70 -4.19 -2.32 5.44
CA VAL A 70 -3.47 -1.80 6.61
C VAL A 70 -2.06 -1.39 6.17
N TRP A 71 -1.75 -0.12 6.37
CA TRP A 71 -0.45 0.47 6.05
C TRP A 71 -0.15 1.64 6.98
N SER A 72 1.11 2.05 7.03
CA SER A 72 1.56 3.20 7.83
C SER A 72 2.66 3.94 7.09
N THR A 73 2.85 5.22 7.41
CA THR A 73 4.04 5.98 7.01
C THR A 73 4.68 6.61 8.24
N LYS A 74 6.01 6.57 8.31
CA LYS A 74 6.81 7.20 9.36
C LYS A 74 7.76 8.18 8.70
N TRP A 75 7.78 9.41 9.19
CA TRP A 75 8.56 10.48 8.61
C TRP A 75 9.10 11.44 9.67
N SER A 76 10.13 12.17 9.27
CA SER A 76 10.64 13.33 9.97
C SER A 76 11.08 14.32 8.91
N TRP A 77 10.45 15.48 8.85
CA TRP A 77 10.75 16.53 7.88
C TRP A 77 10.93 17.87 8.59
N SER A 78 11.83 18.69 8.06
CA SER A 78 12.09 20.06 8.52
C SER A 78 12.37 20.96 7.31
N GLY A 79 12.26 22.27 7.49
CA GLY A 79 12.45 23.25 6.42
C GLY A 79 11.31 23.29 5.40
N GLY A 80 11.39 24.23 4.44
CA GLY A 80 10.38 24.39 3.39
C GLY A 80 9.01 24.72 3.95
N GLN A 81 8.92 25.77 4.78
CA GLN A 81 7.65 26.27 5.29
C GLN A 81 6.67 26.45 4.12
N TYR A 82 5.43 26.00 4.29
CA TYR A 82 4.38 25.99 3.26
C TYR A 82 4.57 25.05 2.06
N ASN A 83 5.63 24.24 2.03
CA ASN A 83 5.85 23.26 0.97
C ASN A 83 5.56 21.85 1.47
N VAL A 84 4.65 21.14 0.80
CA VAL A 84 4.38 19.73 1.08
C VAL A 84 5.60 18.89 0.70
N LYS A 85 5.99 17.94 1.55
CA LYS A 85 7.19 17.10 1.33
C LYS A 85 6.88 15.81 0.58
N SER A 86 5.69 15.27 0.78
CA SER A 86 5.26 13.99 0.23
C SER A 86 3.76 13.85 0.28
N TYR A 87 3.23 12.88 -0.46
CA TYR A 87 1.86 12.41 -0.30
C TYR A 87 1.83 10.89 -0.37
N ALA A 88 2.34 10.22 0.68
CA ALA A 88 2.22 8.78 0.79
C ALA A 88 0.75 8.39 0.85
N ASN A 89 0.30 7.54 -0.07
CA ASN A 89 -1.11 7.30 -0.28
C ASN A 89 -1.38 5.90 -0.83
N ALA A 90 -2.60 5.40 -0.60
CA ALA A 90 -3.12 4.18 -1.18
C ALA A 90 -4.06 4.50 -2.34
N VAL A 91 -3.64 4.19 -3.57
CA VAL A 91 -4.45 4.35 -4.78
C VAL A 91 -5.23 3.07 -5.03
N VAL A 92 -6.54 3.18 -5.20
CA VAL A 92 -7.39 2.07 -5.66
C VAL A 92 -7.43 2.05 -7.19
N SER A 93 -7.19 0.88 -7.77
CA SER A 93 -7.37 0.65 -9.20
C SER A 93 -8.86 0.66 -9.53
N ILE A 94 -9.29 1.61 -10.35
CA ILE A 94 -10.69 1.76 -10.75
C ILE A 94 -10.83 1.82 -12.27
N THR A 95 -11.95 1.31 -12.77
CA THR A 95 -12.42 1.67 -14.10
C THR A 95 -12.95 3.09 -14.03
N LYS A 96 -12.34 4.01 -14.79
CA LYS A 96 -12.77 5.41 -14.88
C LYS A 96 -14.20 5.49 -15.42
N LYS A 97 -15.02 6.33 -14.80
CA LYS A 97 -16.43 6.52 -15.13
C LYS A 97 -16.78 8.01 -15.15
N ALA A 98 -17.75 8.39 -15.98
CA ALA A 98 -18.33 9.71 -15.90
C ALA A 98 -19.04 9.89 -14.55
N LEU A 99 -18.90 11.06 -13.92
CA LEU A 99 -19.49 11.34 -12.60
C LEU A 99 -21.00 11.07 -12.57
N SER A 100 -21.72 11.37 -13.66
CA SER A 100 -23.16 11.12 -13.81
C SER A 100 -23.56 9.64 -13.77
N SER A 101 -22.62 8.72 -13.96
CA SER A 101 -22.83 7.26 -13.88
C SER A 101 -22.43 6.66 -12.53
N ILE A 102 -21.94 7.47 -11.60
CA ILE A 102 -21.52 7.02 -10.27
C ILE A 102 -22.70 7.20 -9.32
N GLY A 103 -23.26 6.10 -8.83
CA GLY A 103 -24.30 6.13 -7.79
C GLY A 103 -23.73 6.38 -6.39
N SER A 104 -22.59 5.76 -6.07
CA SER A 104 -21.93 5.88 -4.77
C SER A 104 -20.46 5.47 -4.83
N ILE A 105 -19.64 6.04 -3.95
CA ILE A 105 -18.25 5.64 -3.70
C ILE A 105 -18.11 5.35 -2.20
N PRO A 106 -18.52 4.17 -1.71
CA PRO A 106 -18.41 3.84 -0.29
C PRO A 106 -16.94 3.73 0.11
N SER A 107 -16.57 4.37 1.22
CA SER A 107 -15.23 4.29 1.80
C SER A 107 -15.31 4.32 3.32
N THR A 108 -14.35 3.66 3.96
CA THR A 108 -14.16 3.71 5.41
C THR A 108 -12.68 3.84 5.65
N TRP A 109 -12.29 4.80 6.48
CA TRP A 109 -10.89 5.03 6.81
C TRP A 109 -10.75 5.34 8.30
N ASN A 110 -10.11 4.43 9.02
CA ASN A 110 -9.67 4.64 10.39
C ASN A 110 -8.18 5.00 10.34
N TRP A 111 -7.82 6.14 10.91
CA TRP A 111 -6.44 6.63 10.93
C TRP A 111 -6.11 7.28 12.27
N SER A 112 -4.81 7.34 12.56
CA SER A 112 -4.27 8.01 13.75
C SER A 112 -2.90 8.59 13.43
N TYR A 113 -2.57 9.72 14.05
CA TYR A 113 -1.23 10.30 14.03
C TYR A 113 -0.64 10.30 15.43
N SER A 114 0.68 10.09 15.51
CA SER A 114 1.44 10.26 16.74
C SER A 114 2.75 10.97 16.41
N GLY A 115 3.12 11.97 17.20
CA GLY A 115 4.35 12.73 17.00
C GLY A 115 4.31 14.08 17.70
N SER A 116 5.34 14.88 17.48
CA SER A 116 5.50 16.23 18.05
C SER A 116 5.72 17.24 16.94
N GLY A 117 5.12 18.43 17.06
CA GLY A 117 5.30 19.51 16.06
C GLY A 117 4.79 19.13 14.67
N LEU A 118 3.72 18.34 14.60
CA LEU A 118 3.13 17.89 13.34
C LEU A 118 2.50 19.09 12.63
N VAL A 119 2.80 19.23 11.34
CA VAL A 119 2.09 20.09 10.39
C VAL A 119 1.77 19.21 9.20
N ALA A 120 0.57 18.64 9.18
CA ALA A 120 0.18 17.62 8.19
C ALA A 120 -1.35 17.55 8.04
N ASN A 121 -1.81 16.94 6.96
CA ASN A 121 -3.21 16.55 6.82
C ASN A 121 -3.35 15.04 6.66
N ALA A 122 -4.57 14.55 6.85
CA ALA A 122 -5.04 13.26 6.36
C ALA A 122 -6.22 13.53 5.43
N ALA A 123 -6.09 13.19 4.15
CA ALA A 123 -7.08 13.56 3.15
C ALA A 123 -7.30 12.45 2.11
N TYR A 124 -8.52 12.40 1.57
CA TYR A 124 -8.73 11.83 0.25
C TYR A 124 -8.35 12.85 -0.81
N ASP A 125 -7.87 12.37 -1.94
CA ASP A 125 -7.51 13.19 -3.10
C ASP A 125 -8.02 12.51 -4.37
N LEU A 126 -8.90 13.20 -5.09
CA LEU A 126 -9.62 12.69 -6.26
C LEU A 126 -9.40 13.62 -7.44
N PHE A 127 -9.16 13.03 -8.61
CA PHE A 127 -8.98 13.77 -9.85
C PHE A 127 -10.06 13.43 -10.87
N THR A 128 -10.50 14.45 -11.61
CA THR A 128 -11.44 14.27 -12.73
C THR A 128 -10.90 14.92 -14.00
N SER A 129 -11.38 14.43 -15.15
CA SER A 129 -11.02 14.93 -16.47
C SER A 129 -12.22 14.78 -17.40
N SER A 130 -12.24 15.56 -18.48
CA SER A 130 -13.27 15.50 -19.53
C SER A 130 -13.25 14.18 -20.32
N THR A 131 -12.14 13.45 -20.28
CA THR A 131 -12.01 12.13 -20.93
C THR A 131 -11.30 11.15 -20.01
N ALA A 132 -11.53 9.84 -20.19
CA ALA A 132 -10.90 8.82 -19.35
C ALA A 132 -9.36 8.79 -19.48
N SER A 133 -8.78 9.17 -20.61
CA SER A 133 -7.33 9.21 -20.83
C SER A 133 -6.71 10.60 -20.68
N GLY A 134 -7.53 11.64 -20.44
CA GLY A 134 -7.06 13.01 -20.32
C GLY A 134 -6.31 13.28 -19.01
N SER A 135 -5.50 14.33 -19.03
CA SER A 135 -4.89 14.90 -17.82
C SER A 135 -5.97 15.38 -16.84
N ALA A 136 -5.63 15.40 -15.55
CA ALA A 136 -6.51 15.93 -14.52
C ALA A 136 -6.86 17.41 -14.80
N GLN A 137 -8.14 17.74 -14.66
CA GLN A 137 -8.69 19.09 -14.83
C GLN A 137 -9.22 19.65 -13.51
N TYR A 138 -9.74 18.78 -12.64
CA TYR A 138 -10.15 19.16 -11.30
C TYR A 138 -9.53 18.21 -10.28
N GLU A 139 -9.13 18.78 -9.17
CA GLU A 139 -8.67 18.11 -7.97
C GLU A 139 -9.68 18.39 -6.86
N ILE A 140 -10.10 17.33 -6.17
CA ILE A 140 -11.09 17.38 -5.10
C ILE A 140 -10.47 16.68 -3.91
N MET A 141 -10.12 17.46 -2.89
CA MET A 141 -9.60 16.91 -1.64
C MET A 141 -10.68 16.91 -0.57
N ILE A 142 -10.71 15.85 0.24
CA ILE A 142 -11.58 15.74 1.42
C ILE A 142 -10.68 15.54 2.64
N TRP A 143 -10.45 16.60 3.40
CA TRP A 143 -9.55 16.59 4.55
C TRP A 143 -10.30 16.08 5.79
N LEU A 144 -9.86 14.93 6.31
CA LEU A 144 -10.39 14.33 7.55
C LEU A 144 -9.70 14.87 8.80
N GLY A 145 -8.47 15.39 8.64
CA GLY A 145 -7.70 15.97 9.72
C GLY A 145 -6.72 17.02 9.21
N SER A 146 -6.55 18.07 10.02
CA SER A 146 -5.50 19.09 9.89
C SER A 146 -4.79 19.14 11.25
N LEU A 147 -3.49 18.87 11.25
CA LEU A 147 -2.63 18.79 12.43
C LEU A 147 -1.67 19.97 12.46
#